data_AF-A0A932HCP2-F1
#
_entry.id   AF-A0A932HCP2-F1
#
_cell.length_a   1.000
_cell.length_b   1.000
_cell.length_c   1.000
_cell.angle_alpha   90.00
_cell.angle_beta   90.00
_cell.angle_gamma   90.00
#
_symmetry.space_group_name_H-M   'P 1'
#
loop_
_entity.id
_entity.type
_entity.pdbx_description
1 polymer ?
#
loop_
_entity_poly.entity_id
_entity_poly.type
_entity_poly.pdbx_seq_one_letter_code
_entity_poly.pdbx_strand_id
1 'polypeptide(L)'
;MMSTLPVVIQHVKSGRLRGLAVTTRTRSPTAPELPTIAEAGLPGYEMSQWFGLLAPAGTPQIVLGKLNREVAAVLGQRDVRERLAAQGAEATSNTPEEFARHIRSEIIKWAKVIKESGARAD
;
A
#
# COMPACT_ATOMS: atom_id res chain seq x y z
N MET A 1 -18.00 0.93 -4.53
CA MET A 1 -17.08 1.72 -3.68
C MET A 1 -15.85 0.90 -3.44
N MET A 2 -14.66 1.47 -3.62
CA MET A 2 -13.39 0.80 -3.34
C MET A 2 -12.91 1.25 -1.96
N SER A 3 -12.45 0.31 -1.13
CA SER A 3 -11.99 0.60 0.23
C SER A 3 -10.67 -0.11 0.48
N THR A 4 -9.88 0.41 1.41
CA THR A 4 -8.61 -0.20 1.79
C THR A 4 -8.86 -1.45 2.60
N LEU A 5 -8.09 -2.50 2.36
CA LEU A 5 -8.30 -3.79 3.02
C LEU A 5 -8.33 -3.72 4.56
N PRO A 6 -7.45 -2.93 5.23
CA PRO A 6 -7.48 -2.80 6.69
C PRO A 6 -8.82 -2.38 7.28
N VAL A 7 -9.55 -1.48 6.61
CA VAL A 7 -10.78 -0.92 7.18
C VAL A 7 -12.01 -1.79 6.95
N VAL A 8 -11.96 -2.73 5.98
CA VAL A 8 -13.13 -3.57 5.63
C VAL A 8 -12.96 -5.05 5.92
N ILE A 9 -11.75 -5.55 6.17
CA ILE A 9 -11.48 -6.99 6.23
C ILE A 9 -12.33 -7.73 7.27
N GLN A 10 -12.58 -7.12 8.44
CA GLN A 10 -13.40 -7.73 9.49
C GLN A 10 -14.88 -7.82 9.08
N HIS A 11 -15.38 -6.85 8.30
CA HIS A 11 -16.73 -6.89 7.78
C HIS A 11 -16.90 -7.97 6.72
N VAL A 12 -15.91 -8.15 5.85
CA VAL A 12 -15.87 -9.24 4.85
C VAL A 12 -15.83 -10.60 5.55
N LYS A 13 -14.93 -10.79 6.53
CA LYS A 13 -14.84 -12.04 7.30
C LYS A 13 -16.11 -12.35 8.09
N SER A 14 -16.80 -11.33 8.60
CA SER A 14 -18.09 -11.49 9.30
C SER A 14 -19.28 -11.73 8.37
N GLY A 15 -19.11 -11.70 7.05
CA GLY A 15 -20.19 -11.82 6.07
C GLY A 15 -21.10 -10.59 5.91
N ARG A 16 -20.84 -9.51 6.68
CA ARG A 16 -21.58 -8.24 6.57
C ARG A 16 -21.31 -7.49 5.27
N LEU A 17 -20.15 -7.74 4.65
CA LEU A 17 -19.80 -7.25 3.32
C LEU A 17 -19.36 -8.43 2.45
N ARG A 18 -19.68 -8.37 1.15
CA ARG A 18 -19.16 -9.31 0.16
C ARG A 18 -17.97 -8.68 -0.56
N GLY A 19 -16.76 -9.18 -0.29
CA GLY A 19 -15.59 -8.85 -1.12
C GLY A 19 -15.76 -9.40 -2.53
N LEU A 20 -15.42 -8.60 -3.56
CA LEU A 20 -15.51 -9.03 -4.96
C LEU A 20 -14.14 -9.37 -5.55
N ALA A 21 -13.16 -8.52 -5.29
CA ALA A 21 -11.78 -8.70 -5.71
C ALA A 21 -10.88 -7.80 -4.84
N VAL A 22 -9.58 -8.09 -4.81
CA VAL A 22 -8.55 -7.19 -4.29
C VAL A 22 -7.91 -6.40 -5.43
N THR A 23 -7.43 -5.19 -5.12
CA THR A 23 -6.85 -4.26 -6.12
C THR A 23 -5.34 -4.43 -6.29
N THR A 24 -4.71 -5.20 -5.40
CA THR A 24 -3.28 -5.51 -5.43
C THR A 24 -2.92 -6.41 -6.60
N ARG A 25 -1.64 -6.39 -7.01
CA ARG A 25 -1.13 -7.21 -8.11
C ARG A 25 -1.26 -8.71 -7.85
N THR A 26 -1.12 -9.11 -6.60
CA THR A 26 -1.27 -10.48 -6.12
C THR A 26 -2.38 -10.56 -5.09
N ARG A 27 -2.94 -11.75 -4.89
CA ARG A 27 -3.96 -11.99 -3.85
C ARG A 27 -3.41 -11.64 -2.47
N SER A 28 -4.25 -11.06 -1.62
CA SER A 28 -3.86 -10.76 -0.26
C SER A 28 -3.85 -12.05 0.57
N PRO A 29 -2.79 -12.30 1.37
CA PRO A 29 -2.80 -13.40 2.34
C PRO A 29 -3.92 -13.32 3.37
N THR A 30 -4.50 -12.14 3.57
CA THR A 30 -5.60 -11.92 4.53
C THR A 30 -7.00 -12.21 3.97
N ALA A 31 -7.11 -12.30 2.64
CA ALA A 31 -8.32 -12.65 1.90
C ALA A 31 -7.95 -13.47 0.64
N PRO A 32 -7.30 -14.64 0.80
CA PRO A 32 -6.76 -15.42 -0.33
C PRO A 32 -7.85 -15.97 -1.26
N GLU A 33 -9.08 -16.07 -0.77
CA GLU A 33 -10.26 -16.48 -1.53
C GLU A 33 -10.66 -15.46 -2.60
N LEU A 34 -10.34 -14.17 -2.41
CA LEU A 34 -10.70 -13.12 -3.35
C LEU A 34 -9.69 -13.07 -4.52
N PRO A 35 -10.16 -13.02 -5.78
CA PRO A 35 -9.27 -12.80 -6.91
C PRO A 35 -8.71 -11.38 -6.90
N THR A 36 -7.63 -11.16 -7.64
CA THR A 36 -7.24 -9.78 -8.00
C THR A 36 -8.17 -9.23 -9.08
N ILE A 37 -8.25 -7.90 -9.24
CA ILE A 37 -8.99 -7.31 -10.38
C ILE A 37 -8.37 -7.74 -11.73
N ALA A 38 -7.04 -7.93 -11.77
CA ALA A 38 -6.36 -8.44 -12.95
C ALA A 38 -6.82 -9.87 -13.32
N GLU A 39 -6.99 -10.74 -12.33
CA GLU A 39 -7.56 -12.09 -12.50
C GLU A 39 -9.06 -12.04 -12.85
N ALA A 40 -9.79 -11.04 -12.37
CA ALA A 40 -11.23 -10.88 -12.55
C ALA A 40 -11.64 -10.22 -13.88
N GLY A 41 -10.70 -10.06 -14.83
CA GLY A 41 -11.01 -9.65 -16.19
C GLY A 41 -10.48 -8.27 -16.61
N LEU A 42 -9.62 -7.63 -15.82
CA LEU A 42 -8.95 -6.39 -16.22
C LEU A 42 -7.42 -6.50 -16.12
N PRO A 43 -6.76 -7.19 -17.08
CA PRO A 43 -5.32 -7.41 -17.05
C PRO A 43 -4.51 -6.11 -16.92
N GLY A 44 -3.45 -6.15 -16.11
CA GLY A 44 -2.61 -4.99 -15.84
C GLY A 44 -3.18 -4.00 -14.81
N TYR A 45 -4.39 -4.24 -14.29
CA TYR A 45 -4.91 -3.43 -13.20
C TYR A 45 -4.11 -3.69 -11.91
N GLU A 46 -3.58 -2.61 -11.34
CA GLU A 46 -2.96 -2.62 -10.03
C GLU A 46 -3.20 -1.28 -9.35
N MET A 47 -3.73 -1.33 -8.13
CA MET A 47 -3.79 -0.21 -7.23
C MET A 47 -3.56 -0.71 -5.81
N SER A 48 -2.44 -0.31 -5.21
CA SER A 48 -2.16 -0.53 -3.80
C SER A 48 -2.04 0.81 -3.08
N GLN A 49 -2.66 0.90 -1.92
CA GLN A 49 -2.34 1.99 -1.00
C GLN A 49 -1.04 1.67 -0.27
N TRP A 50 -0.25 2.70 0.00
CA TRP A 50 1.00 2.59 0.75
C TRP A 50 1.08 3.72 1.77
N PHE A 51 1.87 3.48 2.81
CA PHE A 51 2.22 4.47 3.83
C PHE A 51 3.73 4.50 3.97
N GLY A 52 4.27 5.66 4.33
CA GLY A 52 5.69 5.81 4.61
C GLY A 52 5.98 7.09 5.37
N LEU A 53 7.26 7.30 5.66
CA LEU A 53 7.73 8.43 6.43
C LEU A 53 8.52 9.38 5.53
N LEU A 54 8.28 10.68 5.70
CA LEU A 54 8.98 11.76 5.02
C LEU A 54 9.63 12.67 6.05
N ALA A 55 10.76 13.27 5.67
CA ALA A 55 11.43 14.30 6.45
C ALA A 55 11.49 15.60 5.62
N PRO A 56 11.69 16.77 6.24
CA PRO A 56 11.82 18.04 5.53
C PRO A 56 12.92 18.01 4.45
N ALA A 57 12.72 18.78 3.38
CA ALA A 57 13.73 18.96 2.35
C ALA A 57 15.04 19.51 2.96
N GLY A 58 16.18 18.98 2.54
CA GLY A 58 17.48 19.34 3.09
C GLY A 58 17.88 18.60 4.38
N THR A 59 17.05 17.66 4.88
CA THR A 59 17.45 16.80 6.00
C THR A 59 18.76 16.06 5.67
N PRO A 60 19.79 16.12 6.54
CA PRO A 60 21.07 15.47 6.26
C PRO A 60 20.94 13.95 6.06
N GLN A 61 21.70 13.41 5.10
CA GLN A 61 21.67 11.99 4.75
C GLN A 61 21.95 11.05 5.93
N ILE A 62 22.82 11.48 6.86
CA ILE A 62 23.10 10.71 8.08
C ILE A 62 21.87 10.54 8.98
N VAL A 63 20.99 11.54 9.03
CA VAL A 63 19.73 11.50 9.79
C VAL A 63 18.73 10.59 9.08
N LEU A 64 18.63 10.69 7.76
CA LEU A 64 17.78 9.82 6.94
C LEU A 64 18.19 8.35 7.08
N GLY A 65 19.48 8.06 6.98
CA GLY A 65 20.03 6.71 7.14
C GLY A 65 19.77 6.16 8.55
N LYS A 66 19.91 6.98 9.60
CA LYS A 66 19.56 6.58 10.97
C LYS A 66 18.07 6.24 11.08
N LEU A 67 17.18 7.13 10.63
CA LEU A 67 15.74 6.92 10.71
C LEU A 67 15.31 5.67 9.94
N ASN A 68 15.81 5.50 8.71
CA ASN A 68 15.51 4.33 7.89
C ASN A 68 15.92 3.03 8.58
N ARG A 69 17.13 2.97 9.16
CA ARG A 69 17.60 1.79 9.87
C ARG A 69 16.73 1.44 11.08
N GLU A 70 16.38 2.41 11.91
CA GLU A 70 15.56 2.15 13.09
C GLU A 70 14.14 1.71 12.69
N VAL A 71 13.55 2.32 11.66
CA VAL A 71 12.24 1.92 11.13
C VAL A 71 12.29 0.51 10.54
N ALA A 72 13.34 0.19 9.78
CA ALA A 72 13.53 -1.15 9.23
C ALA A 72 13.68 -2.21 10.34
N ALA A 73 14.39 -1.89 11.42
CA ALA A 73 14.52 -2.77 12.58
C ALA A 73 13.15 -3.03 13.24
N VAL A 74 12.33 -2.00 13.45
CA VAL A 74 10.98 -2.14 14.02
C VAL A 74 10.06 -2.95 13.09
N LEU A 75 10.07 -2.66 11.79
CA LEU A 75 9.31 -3.43 10.79
C LEU A 75 9.82 -4.87 10.64
N GLY A 76 11.04 -5.17 11.09
CA GLY A 76 11.60 -6.51 11.19
C GLY A 76 11.06 -7.32 12.37
N GLN A 77 10.49 -6.66 13.39
CA GLN A 77 9.99 -7.35 14.59
C GLN A 77 8.75 -8.17 14.27
N ARG A 78 8.71 -9.40 14.80
CA ARG A 78 7.66 -10.38 14.50
C ARG A 78 6.28 -9.88 14.92
N ASP A 79 6.15 -9.32 16.13
CA ASP A 79 4.89 -8.80 16.66
C ASP A 79 4.36 -7.61 15.84
N VAL A 80 5.25 -6.74 15.37
CA VAL A 80 4.90 -5.63 14.46
C VAL A 80 4.38 -6.16 13.14
N ARG A 81 5.09 -7.13 12.53
CA ARG A 81 4.66 -7.78 11.28
C ARG A 81 3.30 -8.45 11.43
N GLU A 82 3.08 -9.20 12.51
CA GLU A 82 1.81 -9.88 12.79
C GLU A 82 0.67 -8.89 12.99
N ARG A 83 0.90 -7.79 13.71
CA ARG A 83 -0.12 -6.73 13.92
C ARG A 83 -0.48 -5.98 12.64
N LEU A 84 0.48 -5.72 11.76
CA LEU A 84 0.24 -5.12 10.45
C LEU A 84 -0.50 -6.10 9.54
N ALA A 85 -0.06 -7.36 9.50
CA ALA A 85 -0.71 -8.40 8.71
C ALA A 85 -2.15 -8.68 9.17
N ALA A 86 -2.43 -8.66 10.48
CA ALA A 86 -3.79 -8.78 11.01
C ALA A 86 -4.72 -7.67 10.51
N GLN A 87 -4.16 -6.50 10.19
CA GLN A 87 -4.83 -5.38 9.59
C GLN A 87 -4.73 -5.37 8.06
N GLY A 88 -4.24 -6.43 7.40
CA GLY A 88 -4.12 -6.46 5.94
C GLY A 88 -3.05 -5.54 5.35
N ALA A 89 -2.10 -5.07 6.17
CA ALA A 89 -0.93 -4.32 5.73
C ALA A 89 0.31 -5.23 5.66
N GLU A 90 1.20 -4.95 4.71
CA GLU A 90 2.49 -5.62 4.58
C GLU A 90 3.60 -4.71 5.09
N ALA A 91 4.49 -5.27 5.92
CA ALA A 91 5.64 -4.54 6.43
C ALA A 91 6.74 -4.50 5.37
N THR A 92 6.98 -3.32 4.79
CA THR A 92 8.00 -3.10 3.77
C THR A 92 9.09 -2.15 4.28
N SER A 93 10.34 -2.59 4.22
CA SER A 93 11.52 -1.80 4.57
C SER A 93 12.38 -1.56 3.34
N ASN A 94 12.09 -0.50 2.59
CA ASN A 94 12.89 -0.07 1.45
C ASN A 94 13.93 0.96 1.86
N THR A 95 14.89 1.23 0.97
CA THR A 95 15.85 2.33 1.13
C THR A 95 15.17 3.68 0.87
N PRO A 96 15.71 4.80 1.41
CA PRO A 96 15.20 6.14 1.09
C PRO A 96 15.15 6.42 -0.43
N GLU A 97 16.15 5.93 -1.18
CA GLU A 97 16.24 6.10 -2.63
C GLU A 97 15.16 5.31 -3.37
N GLU A 98 14.88 4.07 -2.95
CA GLU A 98 13.79 3.26 -3.47
C GLU A 98 12.44 3.89 -3.19
N PHE A 99 12.23 4.39 -1.97
CA PHE A 99 10.97 5.05 -1.63
C PHE A 99 10.78 6.35 -2.42
N ALA A 100 11.84 7.13 -2.61
CA ALA A 100 11.79 8.31 -3.46
C ALA A 100 11.47 7.97 -4.94
N ARG A 101 11.97 6.85 -5.46
CA ARG A 101 11.59 6.36 -6.80
C ARG A 101 10.11 5.96 -6.85
N HIS A 102 9.63 5.25 -5.83
CA HIS A 102 8.22 4.84 -5.72
C HIS A 102 7.27 6.04 -5.71
N ILE A 103 7.57 7.07 -4.90
CA ILE A 103 6.79 8.31 -4.85
C ILE A 103 6.75 8.97 -6.24
N ARG A 104 7.89 9.07 -6.94
CA ARG A 104 7.93 9.65 -8.30
C ARG A 104 7.08 8.85 -9.29
N SER A 105 7.14 7.53 -9.27
CA SER A 105 6.30 6.70 -10.16
C SER A 105 4.82 6.84 -9.86
N GLU A 106 4.45 6.92 -8.59
CA GLU A 106 3.06 7.10 -8.17
C GLU A 106 2.53 8.47 -8.59
N ILE A 107 3.32 9.55 -8.45
CA ILE A 107 2.95 10.88 -8.95
C ILE A 107 2.66 10.83 -10.46
N ILE A 108 3.54 10.20 -11.24
CA ILE A 108 3.36 10.09 -12.71
C ILE A 108 2.09 9.30 -13.04
N LYS A 109 1.89 8.15 -12.39
CA LYS A 109 0.71 7.29 -12.59
C LYS A 109 -0.58 8.03 -12.26
N TRP A 110 -0.66 8.65 -11.08
CA TRP A 110 -1.86 9.30 -10.61
C TRP A 110 -2.18 10.60 -11.35
N ALA A 111 -1.17 11.35 -11.79
CA ALA A 111 -1.38 12.52 -12.66
C ALA A 111 -2.07 12.13 -13.97
N LYS A 112 -1.66 11.00 -14.58
CA LYS A 112 -2.32 10.46 -15.77
C LYS A 112 -3.77 10.08 -15.48
N VAL A 113 -4.02 9.32 -14.41
CA VAL A 113 -5.37 8.89 -14.02
C VAL A 113 -6.30 10.08 -13.77
N ILE A 114 -5.84 11.10 -13.04
CA ILE A 114 -6.62 12.31 -12.77
C ILE A 114 -6.99 13.01 -14.08
N LYS A 115 -6.02 13.19 -14.99
CA LYS A 115 -6.25 13.81 -16.29
C LYS A 115 -7.26 13.04 -17.14
N GLU A 116 -7.14 11.72 -17.20
CA GLU A 116 -8.00 10.86 -18.03
C GLU A 116 -9.42 10.71 -17.45
N SER A 117 -9.56 10.67 -16.14
CA SER A 117 -10.86 10.56 -15.47
C SER A 117 -11.63 11.88 -15.42
N GLY A 118 -10.96 13.02 -15.61
CA GLY A 118 -11.54 14.35 -15.42
C GLY A 118 -11.80 14.70 -13.95
N ALA A 119 -11.28 13.89 -13.01
CA ALA A 119 -11.41 14.14 -11.59
C ALA A 119 -10.79 15.47 -11.19
N ARG A 120 -11.43 16.18 -10.26
CA ARG A 120 -10.90 17.40 -9.64
C ARG A 120 -11.02 17.33 -8.13
N ALA A 121 -10.16 18.09 -7.47
CA ALA A 121 -10.13 18.22 -6.01
C ALA A 121 -10.59 19.63 -5.64
N ASP A 122 -11.82 19.97 -6.01
CA ASP A 122 -12.52 21.21 -5.69
C ASP A 122 -14.04 21.00 -5.70
#